data_AF-A0A519KYP0-F1
#
_entry.id   AF-A0A519KYP0-F1
#
_cell.length_a   1.000
_cell.length_b   1.000
_cell.length_c   1.000
_cell.angle_alpha   90.00
_cell.angle_beta   90.00
_cell.angle_gamma   90.00
#
_symmetry.space_group_name_H-M   'P 1'
#
loop_
_entity.id
_entity.type
_entity.pdbx_description
1 polymer ?
#
loop_
_entity_poly.entity_id
_entity_poly.type
_entity_poly.pdbx_seq_one_letter_code
_entity_poly.pdbx_strand_id
1 'polypeptide(L)'
;MYNKLVRQEVMGILEKEVSSFLDKFLTPIEKIWQPSDYLPDPSSEDFKYDLEEIQTFAREMPYDLFVTLIGDCITEEALPSYESWLLGVEGINQEENKVGWASWIRSWTGEENRHGDLLNKYLYLCGRVNMRQVEITTQYLISDGFDIGTSMDPYRNFVYTSFQETATNISHRRV
;
A
#
# COMPACT_ATOMS: atom_id res chain seq x y z
N MET A 1 -21.58 -4.34 25.38
CA MET A 1 -21.68 -2.86 25.49
C MET A 1 -20.52 -2.27 26.30
N TYR A 2 -20.24 -2.74 27.52
CA TYR A 2 -19.11 -2.24 28.35
C TYR A 2 -17.73 -2.32 27.65
N ASN A 3 -17.37 -3.48 27.08
CA ASN A 3 -16.10 -3.64 26.36
C ASN A 3 -15.94 -2.70 25.14
N LYS A 4 -17.04 -2.26 24.53
CA LYS A 4 -16.99 -1.34 23.38
C LYS A 4 -16.57 0.07 23.83
N LEU A 5 -17.13 0.54 24.94
CA LEU A 5 -16.82 1.85 25.52
C LEU A 5 -15.36 1.93 25.99
N VAL A 6 -14.86 0.87 26.63
CA VAL A 6 -13.45 0.80 27.08
C VAL A 6 -12.50 0.87 25.89
N ARG A 7 -12.80 0.17 24.79
CA ARG A 7 -11.94 0.19 23.59
C ARG A 7 -11.91 1.56 22.93
N GLN A 8 -13.05 2.26 22.86
CA GLN A 8 -13.11 3.63 22.35
C GLN A 8 -12.32 4.60 23.22
N GLU A 9 -12.39 4.45 24.55
CA GLU A 9 -11.60 5.25 25.48
C GLU A 9 -10.09 5.04 25.27
N VAL A 10 -9.65 3.79 25.09
CA VAL A 10 -8.25 3.47 24.76
C VAL A 10 -7.83 4.12 23.44
N MET A 11 -8.65 4.03 22.39
CA MET A 11 -8.37 4.69 21.11
C MET A 11 -8.18 6.19 21.27
N GLY A 12 -9.06 6.87 22.03
CA GLY A 12 -8.95 8.31 22.27
C GLY A 12 -7.79 8.72 23.18
N ILE A 13 -7.35 7.85 24.09
CA ILE A 13 -6.13 8.09 24.89
C ILE A 13 -4.90 8.00 23.98
N LEU A 14 -4.79 6.96 23.16
CA LEU A 14 -3.66 6.74 22.26
C LEU A 14 -3.62 7.77 21.12
N GLU A 15 -4.77 8.28 20.70
CA GLU A 15 -4.86 9.31 19.64
C GLU A 15 -4.00 10.55 19.95
N LYS A 16 -3.87 10.90 21.23
CA LYS A 16 -3.04 12.03 21.69
C LYS A 16 -1.55 11.85 21.38
N GLU A 17 -1.10 10.60 21.28
CA GLU A 17 0.28 10.24 20.99
C GLU A 17 0.55 10.09 19.49
N VAL A 18 -0.51 10.02 18.64
CA VAL A 18 -0.37 9.75 17.20
C VAL A 18 0.55 10.75 16.53
N SER A 19 0.47 12.04 16.86
CA SER A 19 1.39 13.05 16.31
C SER A 19 2.85 12.69 16.53
N SER A 20 3.21 12.21 17.74
CA SER A 20 4.59 11.83 18.05
C SER A 20 5.02 10.55 17.31
N PHE A 21 4.08 9.64 17.04
CA PHE A 21 4.34 8.45 16.25
C PHE A 21 4.56 8.78 14.78
N LEU A 22 3.77 9.70 14.21
CA LEU A 22 3.97 10.17 12.84
C LEU A 22 5.37 10.75 12.67
N ASP A 23 5.79 11.65 13.57
CA ASP A 23 7.12 12.26 13.54
C ASP A 23 8.26 11.24 13.68
N LYS A 24 8.01 10.14 14.39
CA LYS A 24 9.02 9.11 14.67
C LYS A 24 9.16 8.09 13.56
N PHE A 25 8.06 7.67 12.95
CA PHE A 25 8.03 6.50 12.07
C PHE A 25 7.85 6.83 10.59
N LEU A 26 7.22 7.96 10.25
CA LEU A 26 7.05 8.35 8.85
C LEU A 26 8.25 9.08 8.32
N THR A 27 8.55 8.86 7.04
CA THR A 27 9.61 9.61 6.36
C THR A 27 9.00 10.90 5.79
N PRO A 28 9.63 12.08 5.97
CA PRO A 28 9.15 13.31 5.34
C PRO A 28 9.00 13.14 3.83
N ILE A 29 7.93 13.69 3.24
CA ILE A 29 7.59 13.53 1.82
C ILE A 29 8.74 13.98 0.92
N GLU A 30 9.47 15.01 1.32
CA GLU A 30 10.61 15.57 0.57
C GLU A 30 11.86 14.67 0.62
N LYS A 31 11.86 13.64 1.46
CA LYS A 31 12.99 12.72 1.67
C LYS A 31 12.65 11.27 1.31
N ILE A 32 11.37 10.93 1.22
CA ILE A 32 10.94 9.60 0.87
C ILE A 32 11.09 9.38 -0.63
N TRP A 33 11.53 8.18 -1.01
CA TRP A 33 11.68 7.80 -2.41
C TRP A 33 10.35 7.94 -3.17
N GLN A 34 10.44 8.21 -4.46
CA GLN A 34 9.32 8.26 -5.39
C GLN A 34 9.48 7.22 -6.49
N PRO A 35 8.39 6.73 -7.10
CA PRO A 35 8.47 5.72 -8.17
C PRO A 35 9.42 6.11 -9.31
N SER A 36 9.49 7.40 -9.65
CA SER A 36 10.40 7.95 -10.66
C SER A 36 11.88 7.75 -10.35
N ASP A 37 12.26 7.58 -9.08
CA ASP A 37 13.65 7.35 -8.68
C ASP A 37 14.17 5.97 -9.15
N TYR A 38 13.26 5.06 -9.50
CA TYR A 38 13.54 3.67 -9.89
C TYR A 38 13.03 3.30 -11.29
N LEU A 39 12.49 4.28 -12.04
CA LEU A 39 11.94 4.08 -13.37
C LEU A 39 12.70 4.92 -14.40
N PRO A 40 12.73 4.51 -15.68
CA PRO A 40 13.32 5.33 -16.73
C PRO A 40 12.66 6.71 -16.78
N ASP A 41 13.47 7.77 -16.80
CA ASP A 41 12.97 9.14 -16.88
C ASP A 41 12.47 9.42 -18.31
N PRO A 42 11.15 9.62 -18.52
CA PRO A 42 10.59 9.84 -19.85
C PRO A 42 11.01 11.17 -20.48
N SER A 43 11.61 12.09 -19.71
CA SER A 43 12.13 13.37 -20.20
C SER A 43 13.62 13.32 -20.58
N SER A 44 14.31 12.22 -20.25
CA SER A 44 15.72 12.02 -20.58
C SER A 44 15.93 11.67 -22.06
N GLU A 45 17.03 12.13 -22.65
CA GLU A 45 17.48 11.67 -23.98
C GLU A 45 17.80 10.18 -23.98
N ASP A 46 18.15 9.63 -22.82
CA ASP A 46 18.53 8.23 -22.64
C ASP A 46 17.33 7.29 -22.38
N PHE A 47 16.10 7.81 -22.28
CA PHE A 47 14.90 7.04 -21.95
C PHE A 47 14.74 5.76 -22.76
N LYS A 48 15.06 5.83 -24.06
CA LYS A 48 14.97 4.66 -24.95
C LYS A 48 15.94 3.55 -24.55
N TYR A 49 17.17 3.90 -24.16
CA TYR A 49 18.18 2.93 -23.75
C TYR A 49 17.83 2.31 -22.40
N ASP A 50 17.39 3.11 -21.44
CA ASP A 50 16.94 2.64 -20.12
C ASP A 50 15.72 1.70 -20.24
N LEU A 51 14.79 2.03 -21.14
CA LEU A 51 13.64 1.17 -21.43
C LEU A 51 14.06 -0.17 -22.06
N GLU A 52 14.97 -0.12 -23.05
CA GLU A 52 15.53 -1.33 -23.68
C GLU A 52 16.29 -2.21 -22.66
N GLU A 53 16.98 -1.59 -21.71
CA GLU A 53 17.69 -2.28 -20.63
C GLU A 53 16.70 -3.03 -19.71
N ILE A 54 15.67 -2.35 -19.19
CA ILE A 54 14.64 -2.99 -18.35
C ILE A 54 13.97 -4.15 -19.07
N GLN A 55 13.63 -3.99 -20.35
CA GLN A 55 13.01 -5.05 -21.15
C GLN A 55 13.97 -6.22 -21.43
N THR A 56 15.28 -5.97 -21.47
CA THR A 56 16.30 -7.01 -21.63
C THR A 56 16.43 -7.83 -20.36
N PHE A 57 16.58 -7.18 -19.19
CA PHE A 57 16.61 -7.91 -17.91
C PHE A 57 15.30 -8.64 -17.63
N ALA A 58 14.17 -8.01 -17.96
CA ALA A 58 12.87 -8.63 -17.81
C ALA A 58 12.78 -9.95 -18.56
N ARG A 59 13.30 -10.06 -19.79
CA ARG A 59 13.28 -11.31 -20.59
C ARG A 59 13.99 -12.49 -19.94
N GLU A 60 15.03 -12.23 -19.17
CA GLU A 60 15.83 -13.26 -18.49
C GLU A 60 15.20 -13.73 -17.16
N MET A 61 14.22 -13.00 -16.61
CA MET A 61 13.61 -13.37 -15.34
C MET A 61 12.70 -14.62 -15.44
N PRO A 62 12.70 -15.50 -14.43
CA PRO A 62 11.81 -16.67 -14.39
C PRO A 62 10.33 -16.29 -14.42
N TYR A 63 9.51 -17.16 -15.00
CA TYR A 63 8.05 -16.98 -15.01
C TYR A 63 7.46 -16.95 -13.60
N ASP A 64 7.91 -17.85 -12.73
CA ASP A 64 7.40 -17.96 -11.34
C ASP A 64 7.63 -16.65 -10.57
N LEU A 65 8.76 -15.98 -10.81
CA LEU A 65 9.06 -14.68 -10.22
C LEU A 65 8.07 -13.61 -10.70
N PHE A 66 7.78 -13.57 -12.00
CA PHE A 66 6.79 -12.64 -12.56
C PHE A 66 5.39 -12.86 -12.00
N VAL A 67 4.96 -14.12 -11.82
CA VAL A 67 3.64 -14.41 -11.26
C VAL A 67 3.53 -13.85 -9.83
N THR A 68 4.56 -14.03 -9.01
CA THR A 68 4.59 -13.45 -7.66
C THR A 68 4.58 -11.92 -7.72
N LEU A 69 5.41 -11.31 -8.57
CA LEU A 69 5.46 -9.85 -8.72
C LEU A 69 4.13 -9.24 -9.21
N ILE A 70 3.42 -9.94 -10.11
CA ILE A 70 2.07 -9.55 -10.54
C ILE A 70 1.09 -9.64 -9.37
N GLY A 71 1.17 -10.71 -8.57
CA GLY A 71 0.32 -10.87 -7.39
C GLY A 71 0.54 -9.77 -6.35
N ASP A 72 1.81 -9.45 -6.06
CA ASP A 72 2.19 -8.34 -5.18
C ASP A 72 1.64 -7.02 -5.73
N CYS A 73 1.85 -6.71 -7.01
CA CYS A 73 1.33 -5.49 -7.64
C CYS A 73 -0.20 -5.37 -7.55
N ILE A 74 -0.94 -6.45 -7.85
CA ILE A 74 -2.41 -6.44 -7.77
C ILE A 74 -2.87 -6.18 -6.33
N THR A 75 -2.15 -6.75 -5.35
CA THR A 75 -2.45 -6.57 -3.93
C THR A 75 -2.18 -5.12 -3.50
N GLU A 76 -1.09 -4.51 -3.94
CA GLU A 76 -0.78 -3.09 -3.67
C GLU A 76 -1.81 -2.14 -4.31
N GLU A 77 -2.24 -2.43 -5.54
CA GLU A 77 -3.24 -1.61 -6.27
C GLU A 77 -4.65 -1.65 -5.65
N ALA A 78 -4.93 -2.62 -4.78
CA ALA A 78 -6.18 -2.68 -4.02
C ALA A 78 -6.23 -1.72 -2.81
N LEU A 79 -5.28 -0.78 -2.71
CA LEU A 79 -5.20 0.26 -1.68
C LEU A 79 -6.53 0.97 -1.34
N PRO A 80 -7.42 1.31 -2.31
CA PRO A 80 -8.71 1.92 -1.97
C PRO A 80 -9.56 1.06 -1.02
N SER A 81 -9.47 -0.27 -1.11
CA SER A 81 -10.16 -1.18 -0.20
C SER A 81 -9.56 -1.12 1.21
N TYR A 82 -8.23 -1.08 1.33
CA TYR A 82 -7.55 -1.04 2.63
C TYR A 82 -7.78 0.28 3.36
N GLU A 83 -7.65 1.41 2.65
CA GLU A 83 -7.94 2.73 3.20
C GLU A 83 -9.39 2.79 3.70
N SER A 84 -10.36 2.41 2.85
CA SER A 84 -11.79 2.44 3.20
C SER A 84 -12.10 1.57 4.44
N TRP A 85 -11.44 0.41 4.55
CA TRP A 85 -11.57 -0.48 5.70
C TRP A 85 -10.99 0.15 6.97
N LEU A 86 -9.77 0.69 6.93
CA LEU A 86 -9.14 1.36 8.07
C LEU A 86 -9.98 2.56 8.54
N LEU A 87 -10.48 3.35 7.60
CA LEU A 87 -11.33 4.50 7.86
C LEU A 87 -12.69 4.12 8.48
N GLY A 88 -13.15 2.89 8.31
CA GLY A 88 -14.38 2.36 8.91
C GLY A 88 -14.22 1.87 10.35
N VAL A 89 -13.00 1.82 10.89
CA VAL A 89 -12.72 1.30 12.24
C VAL A 89 -13.35 2.18 13.33
N GLU A 90 -13.95 1.53 14.34
CA GLU A 90 -14.55 2.24 15.46
C GLU A 90 -13.52 3.05 16.25
N GLY A 91 -13.81 4.34 16.46
CA GLY A 91 -12.91 5.26 17.16
C GLY A 91 -12.07 6.14 16.24
N ILE A 92 -12.18 5.96 14.91
CA ILE A 92 -11.56 6.85 13.94
C ILE A 92 -12.59 7.90 13.50
N ASN A 93 -12.22 9.19 13.61
CA ASN A 93 -13.05 10.31 13.20
C ASN A 93 -12.38 11.06 12.05
N GLN A 94 -13.06 11.13 10.91
CA GLN A 94 -12.58 11.87 9.73
C GLN A 94 -13.11 13.29 9.63
N GLU A 95 -14.24 13.60 10.28
CA GLU A 95 -14.90 14.91 10.19
C GLU A 95 -14.10 15.98 10.93
N GLU A 96 -13.45 15.58 12.03
CA GLU A 96 -12.55 16.46 12.77
C GLU A 96 -11.20 16.51 12.07
N ASN A 97 -10.88 17.66 11.45
CA ASN A 97 -9.57 17.92 10.84
C ASN A 97 -8.48 18.19 11.90
N LYS A 98 -8.29 17.25 12.82
CA LYS A 98 -7.25 17.25 13.85
C LYS A 98 -6.21 16.17 13.52
N VAL A 99 -5.00 16.35 14.05
CA VAL A 99 -3.97 15.30 14.02
C VAL A 99 -4.43 14.18 14.95
N GLY A 100 -4.57 12.97 14.41
CA GLY A 100 -5.16 11.81 15.08
C GLY A 100 -5.13 10.57 14.18
N TRP A 101 -5.99 9.60 14.42
CA TRP A 101 -5.95 8.33 13.66
C TRP A 101 -6.18 8.51 12.17
N ALA A 102 -7.09 9.40 11.78
CA ALA A 102 -7.36 9.69 10.38
C ALA A 102 -6.15 10.36 9.67
N SER A 103 -5.32 11.14 10.37
CA SER A 103 -4.09 11.67 9.77
C SER A 103 -3.05 10.59 9.53
N TRP A 104 -2.94 9.62 10.45
CA TRP A 104 -2.06 8.45 10.22
C TRP A 104 -2.49 7.67 8.98
N ILE A 105 -3.79 7.36 8.85
CA ILE A 105 -4.30 6.63 7.68
C ILE A 105 -3.95 7.37 6.39
N ARG A 106 -4.22 8.68 6.30
CA ARG A 106 -3.88 9.45 5.10
C ARG A 106 -2.39 9.43 4.78
N SER A 107 -1.53 9.56 5.79
CA SER A 107 -0.09 9.51 5.60
C SER A 107 0.39 8.13 5.16
N TRP A 108 -0.10 7.06 5.79
CA TRP A 108 0.18 5.68 5.41
C TRP A 108 -0.31 5.40 3.99
N THR A 109 -1.55 5.78 3.63
CA THR A 109 -2.09 5.62 2.28
C THR A 109 -1.21 6.33 1.25
N GLY A 110 -0.72 7.53 1.57
CA GLY A 110 0.22 8.26 0.71
C GLY A 110 1.55 7.53 0.52
N GLU A 111 2.07 6.89 1.58
CA GLU A 111 3.26 6.05 1.48
C GLU A 111 2.99 4.78 0.65
N GLU A 112 1.89 4.06 0.90
CA GLU A 112 1.51 2.82 0.21
C GLU A 112 1.22 3.00 -1.28
N ASN A 113 0.58 4.11 -1.66
CA ASN A 113 0.23 4.37 -3.07
C ASN A 113 1.46 4.25 -4.00
N ARG A 114 2.65 4.63 -3.49
CA ARG A 114 3.90 4.58 -4.25
C ARG A 114 4.32 3.15 -4.60
N HIS A 115 3.94 2.16 -3.79
CA HIS A 115 4.26 0.74 -4.03
C HIS A 115 3.57 0.26 -5.30
N GLY A 116 2.24 0.40 -5.36
CA GLY A 116 1.45 0.08 -6.56
C GLY A 116 1.92 0.88 -7.77
N ASP A 117 2.14 2.18 -7.62
CA ASP A 117 2.60 3.06 -8.70
C ASP A 117 3.92 2.62 -9.34
N LEU A 118 4.89 2.17 -8.54
CA LEU A 118 6.18 1.70 -9.01
C LEU A 118 6.05 0.33 -9.70
N LEU A 119 5.39 -0.62 -9.04
CA LEU A 119 5.21 -1.98 -9.56
C LEU A 119 4.40 -1.98 -10.86
N ASN A 120 3.32 -1.22 -10.93
CA ASN A 120 2.48 -1.12 -12.13
C ASN A 120 3.26 -0.61 -13.33
N LYS A 121 3.97 0.52 -13.16
CA LYS A 121 4.78 1.11 -14.25
C LYS A 121 5.91 0.17 -14.66
N TYR A 122 6.53 -0.52 -13.71
CA TYR A 122 7.52 -1.55 -14.02
C TYR A 122 6.92 -2.68 -14.87
N LEU A 123 5.81 -3.28 -14.44
CA LEU A 123 5.14 -4.37 -15.17
C LEU A 123 4.67 -3.92 -16.56
N TYR A 124 4.22 -2.67 -16.69
CA TYR A 124 3.86 -2.06 -17.97
C TYR A 124 5.08 -1.90 -18.90
N LEU A 125 6.16 -1.29 -18.42
CA LEU A 125 7.35 -0.98 -19.23
C LEU A 125 8.15 -2.23 -19.60
N CYS A 126 8.18 -3.25 -18.73
CA CYS A 126 8.95 -4.47 -18.94
C CYS A 126 8.48 -5.31 -20.14
N GLY A 127 7.24 -5.10 -20.62
CA GLY A 127 6.72 -5.71 -21.82
C GLY A 127 6.45 -7.22 -21.74
N ARG A 128 6.44 -7.81 -20.54
CA ARG A 128 6.26 -9.26 -20.34
C ARG A 128 4.88 -9.67 -19.82
N VAL A 129 4.06 -8.71 -19.43
CA VAL A 129 2.79 -8.96 -18.74
C VAL A 129 1.62 -8.50 -19.58
N ASN A 130 0.54 -9.27 -19.57
CA ASN A 130 -0.73 -8.84 -20.15
C ASN A 130 -1.42 -7.84 -19.21
N MET A 131 -1.04 -6.57 -19.32
CA MET A 131 -1.54 -5.51 -18.43
C MET A 131 -3.05 -5.40 -18.42
N ARG A 132 -3.73 -5.66 -19.55
CA ARG A 132 -5.20 -5.67 -19.58
C ARG A 132 -5.80 -6.69 -18.60
N GLN A 133 -5.16 -7.85 -18.43
CA GLN A 133 -5.64 -8.85 -17.46
C GLN A 133 -5.29 -8.48 -16.03
N VAL A 134 -4.14 -7.84 -15.79
CA VAL A 134 -3.78 -7.28 -14.48
C VAL A 134 -4.81 -6.24 -14.07
N GLU A 135 -5.08 -5.25 -14.92
CA GLU A 135 -6.06 -4.18 -14.68
C GLU A 135 -7.47 -4.71 -14.41
N ILE A 136 -7.93 -5.70 -15.19
CA ILE A 136 -9.22 -6.36 -14.97
C ILE A 136 -9.24 -7.09 -13.63
N THR A 137 -8.15 -7.79 -13.28
CA THR A 137 -8.06 -8.53 -12.03
C THR A 137 -8.07 -7.59 -10.83
N THR A 138 -7.32 -6.49 -10.90
CA THR A 138 -7.35 -5.41 -9.89
C THR A 138 -8.75 -4.84 -9.75
N GLN A 139 -9.44 -4.57 -10.87
CA GLN A 139 -10.82 -4.07 -10.83
C GLN A 139 -11.78 -5.06 -10.16
N TYR A 140 -11.66 -6.36 -10.45
CA TYR A 140 -12.43 -7.39 -9.76
C TYR A 140 -12.13 -7.41 -8.27
N LEU A 141 -10.85 -7.39 -7.88
CA LEU A 141 -10.44 -7.41 -6.47
C LEU A 141 -11.01 -6.21 -5.70
N ILE A 142 -10.91 -5.00 -6.25
CA ILE A 142 -11.47 -3.80 -5.61
C ILE A 142 -13.00 -3.89 -5.53
N SER A 143 -13.67 -4.37 -6.59
CA SER A 143 -15.13 -4.51 -6.63
C SER A 143 -15.66 -5.55 -5.65
N ASP A 144 -14.94 -6.65 -5.48
CA ASP A 144 -15.30 -7.72 -4.54
C ASP A 144 -15.02 -7.29 -3.10
N GLY A 145 -14.01 -6.43 -2.90
CA GLY A 145 -13.52 -6.06 -1.59
C GLY A 145 -12.89 -7.24 -0.87
N PHE A 146 -12.81 -7.16 0.46
CA PHE A 146 -12.31 -8.25 1.29
C PHE A 146 -13.02 -8.28 2.65
N ASP A 147 -13.22 -9.48 3.19
CA ASP A 147 -13.70 -9.68 4.56
C ASP A 147 -12.70 -10.57 5.30
N ILE A 148 -12.01 -9.98 6.25
CA ILE A 148 -10.99 -10.61 7.10
C ILE A 148 -11.54 -11.03 8.47
N GLY A 149 -12.86 -10.93 8.68
CA GLY A 149 -13.52 -11.34 9.92
C GLY A 149 -13.18 -10.49 11.14
N THR A 150 -12.61 -9.30 10.92
CA THR A 150 -12.22 -8.38 12.00
C THR A 150 -13.35 -7.43 12.39
N SER A 151 -14.39 -7.28 11.56
CA SER A 151 -15.42 -6.23 11.71
C SER A 151 -14.77 -4.84 11.87
N MET A 152 -15.45 -3.90 12.51
CA MET A 152 -14.90 -2.57 12.78
C MET A 152 -14.12 -2.50 14.11
N ASP A 153 -13.62 -3.64 14.63
CA ASP A 153 -12.94 -3.74 15.91
C ASP A 153 -11.46 -3.30 15.81
N PRO A 154 -11.06 -2.15 16.41
CA PRO A 154 -9.70 -1.63 16.27
C PRO A 154 -8.61 -2.60 16.72
N TYR A 155 -8.88 -3.45 17.72
CA TYR A 155 -7.88 -4.39 18.23
C TYR A 155 -7.59 -5.50 17.24
N ARG A 156 -8.64 -6.04 16.61
CA ARG A 156 -8.48 -7.07 15.58
C ARG A 156 -7.84 -6.49 14.34
N ASN A 157 -8.23 -5.26 13.96
CA ASN A 157 -7.68 -4.57 12.81
C ASN A 157 -6.18 -4.31 12.98
N PHE A 158 -5.71 -3.79 14.13
CA PHE A 158 -4.28 -3.57 14.33
C PHE A 158 -3.44 -4.84 14.43
N VAL A 159 -4.01 -5.95 14.95
CA VAL A 159 -3.34 -7.26 14.90
C VAL A 159 -3.21 -7.72 13.45
N TYR A 160 -4.27 -7.58 12.66
CA TYR A 160 -4.26 -7.95 11.25
C TYR A 160 -3.26 -7.12 10.45
N THR A 161 -3.28 -5.79 10.57
CA THR A 161 -2.33 -4.92 9.84
C THR A 161 -0.89 -5.25 10.22
N SER A 162 -0.58 -5.43 11.51
CA SER A 162 0.77 -5.79 11.95
C SER A 162 1.26 -7.11 11.32
N PHE A 163 0.37 -8.09 11.18
CA PHE A 163 0.68 -9.35 10.52
C PHE A 163 0.87 -9.15 9.00
N GLN A 164 -0.05 -8.45 8.36
CA GLN A 164 -0.04 -8.25 6.90
C GLN A 164 1.19 -7.44 6.47
N GLU A 165 1.54 -6.37 7.17
CA GLU A 165 2.75 -5.56 6.92
C GLU A 165 4.04 -6.37 7.07
N THR A 166 4.06 -7.29 8.04
CA THR A 166 5.20 -8.21 8.19
C THR A 166 5.26 -9.20 7.04
N ALA A 167 4.10 -9.70 6.58
CA ALA A 167 4.03 -10.64 5.47
C ALA A 167 4.46 -10.01 4.14
N THR A 168 3.99 -8.79 3.82
CA THR A 168 4.39 -8.06 2.62
C THR A 168 5.86 -7.67 2.67
N ASN A 169 6.38 -7.23 3.82
CA ASN A 169 7.83 -6.98 3.97
C ASN A 169 8.66 -8.23 3.66
N ILE A 170 8.23 -9.42 4.08
CA ILE A 170 8.91 -10.67 3.77
C ILE A 170 8.76 -11.02 2.28
N SER A 171 7.59 -10.82 1.69
CA SER A 171 7.34 -11.08 0.25
C SER A 171 8.25 -10.22 -0.62
N HIS A 172 8.18 -8.89 -0.45
CA HIS A 172 8.95 -7.93 -1.25
C HIS A 172 10.47 -8.08 -1.12
N ARG A 173 10.98 -8.61 0.00
CA ARG A 173 12.42 -8.87 0.17
C ARG A 173 12.90 -10.17 -0.49
N ARG A 174 11.98 -11.00 -0.97
CA ARG A 174 12.25 -12.31 -1.58
C ARG A 174 11.93 -12.37 -3.06
N VAL A 175 11.37 -11.28 -3.61
CA VAL A 175 11.08 -11.06 -5.03
C VAL A 175 12.16 -10.15 -5.62
#